data_AF-A0A929AZI8-F1
#
_entry.id   AF-A0A929AZI8-F1
#
_cell.length_a   1.000
_cell.length_b   1.000
_cell.length_c   1.000
_cell.angle_alpha   90.00
_cell.angle_beta   90.00
_cell.angle_gamma   90.00
#
_symmetry.space_group_name_H-M   'P 1'
#
loop_
_entity.id
_entity.type
_entity.pdbx_description
1 polymer ?
#
loop_
_entity_poly.entity_id
_entity_poly.type
_entity_poly.pdbx_seq_one_letter_code
_entity_poly.pdbx_strand_id
1 'polypeptide(L)' 'MFKPEIQIYNHDGSFRYRMAVERIPVKGDLLQLDGFFYEVEKVLFSDNGILRVLLSQENLDLSLGEFTEP' A
#
# COMPACT_ATOMS: atom_id res chain seq x y z
N MET A 1 -5.06 -6.34 21.64
CA MET A 1 -5.54 -5.34 20.67
C MET A 1 -5.61 -6.04 19.32
N PHE A 2 -6.77 -6.07 18.66
CA PHE A 2 -6.92 -6.70 17.34
C PHE A 2 -6.34 -5.75 16.29
N LYS A 3 -5.39 -6.23 15.48
CA LYS A 3 -4.86 -5.48 14.34
C LYS A 3 -5.55 -5.98 13.07
N PRO A 4 -6.20 -5.12 12.28
CA PRO A 4 -6.76 -5.53 11.00
C PRO A 4 -5.67 -6.07 10.07
N GLU A 5 -6.04 -7.05 9.26
CA GLU A 5 -5.14 -7.65 8.29
C GLU A 5 -5.56 -7.24 6.87
N ILE A 6 -4.56 -7.01 6.01
CA ILE A 6 -4.77 -6.67 4.61
C ILE A 6 -3.95 -7.60 3.70
N GLN A 7 -4.44 -7.75 2.47
CA GLN A 7 -3.71 -8.37 1.36
C GLN A 7 -3.37 -7.30 0.34
N ILE A 8 -2.12 -7.26 -0.11
CA ILE A 8 -1.61 -6.26 -1.04
C ILE A 8 -1.38 -6.92 -2.39
N TYR A 9 -1.84 -6.26 -3.45
CA TYR A 9 -1.78 -6.69 -4.82
C TYR A 9 -1.12 -5.61 -5.67
N ASN A 10 -0.34 -6.02 -6.67
CA ASN A 10 0.18 -5.11 -7.68
C ASN A 10 -0.95 -4.68 -8.64
N HIS A 11 -0.72 -3.62 -9.41
CA HIS A 11 -1.68 -3.11 -10.41
C HIS A 11 -2.17 -4.19 -11.40
N ASP A 12 -1.32 -5.17 -11.74
CA ASP A 12 -1.66 -6.30 -12.62
C ASP A 12 -2.56 -7.37 -11.96
N GLY A 13 -2.94 -7.17 -10.69
CA GLY A 13 -3.75 -8.10 -9.90
C GLY A 13 -2.97 -9.26 -9.29
N SER A 14 -1.64 -9.30 -9.44
CA SER A 14 -0.80 -10.31 -8.78
C SER A 14 -0.71 -10.06 -7.27
N PHE A 15 -0.79 -11.14 -6.49
CA PHE A 15 -0.63 -11.07 -5.04
C PHE A 15 0.82 -10.76 -4.67
N ARG A 16 1.02 -9.86 -3.70
CA ARG A 16 2.35 -9.46 -3.23
C ARG A 16 2.57 -9.76 -1.75
N TYR A 17 1.71 -9.22 -0.87
CA TYR A 17 1.89 -9.32 0.58
C TYR A 17 0.61 -9.61 1.34
N ARG A 18 0.76 -10.16 2.54
CA ARG A 18 -0.28 -10.20 3.57
C ARG A 18 0.32 -9.70 4.86
N MET A 19 -0.30 -8.70 5.50
CA MET A 19 0.24 -8.10 6.70
C MET A 19 -0.83 -7.53 7.62
N ALA A 20 -0.53 -7.53 8.92
CA ALA A 20 -1.30 -6.78 9.90
C ALA A 20 -0.91 -5.30 9.84
N VAL A 21 -1.90 -4.41 9.93
CA VAL A 21 -1.72 -2.96 9.90
C VAL A 21 -2.35 -2.30 11.12
N GLU A 22 -1.78 -1.18 11.56
CA GLU A 22 -2.37 -0.36 12.62
C GLU A 22 -3.61 0.40 12.11
N ARG A 23 -3.59 0.77 10.83
CA ARG A 23 -4.67 1.50 10.15
C ARG A 23 -4.88 0.87 8.78
N ILE A 24 -6.15 0.67 8.42
CA ILE A 24 -6.52 0.29 7.06
C ILE A 24 -6.13 1.44 6.12
N PRO A 25 -5.28 1.20 5.11
CA PRO A 25 -4.93 2.23 4.15
C PRO A 25 -6.14 2.58 3.27
N VAL A 26 -6.15 3.80 2.74
CA VAL A 26 -7.18 4.31 1.83
C VAL A 26 -6.57 4.74 0.50
N LYS A 27 -7.40 4.94 -0.52
CA LYS A 27 -6.95 5.43 -1.82
C LYS A 27 -6.16 6.74 -1.67
N GLY A 28 -4.98 6.80 -2.30
CA GLY A 28 -4.05 7.94 -2.23
C GLY A 28 -3.03 7.86 -1.09
N ASP A 29 -3.17 6.91 -0.16
CA ASP A 29 -2.12 6.68 0.84
C ASP A 29 -0.85 6.14 0.18
N LEU A 30 0.31 6.51 0.73
CA LEU A 30 1.59 5.93 0.37
C LEU A 30 1.93 4.76 1.29
N LEU A 31 2.22 3.60 0.72
CA LEU A 31 2.71 2.42 1.41
C LEU A 31 4.18 2.21 1.06
N GLN A 32 5.01 2.10 2.09
CA GLN A 32 6.41 1.74 1.94
C GLN A 32 6.55 0.21 1.97
N LEU A 33 7.00 -0.39 0.87
CA LEU A 33 7.19 -1.82 0.71
C LEU A 33 8.55 -2.07 0.05
N ASP A 34 9.38 -2.92 0.65
CA ASP A 34 10.72 -3.26 0.14
C ASP A 34 11.63 -2.06 -0.15
N GLY A 35 11.45 -0.95 0.59
CA GLY A 35 12.20 0.29 0.38
C GLY A 35 11.65 1.21 -0.71
N PHE A 36 10.58 0.83 -1.40
CA PHE A 36 9.88 1.66 -2.40
C PHE A 36 8.56 2.17 -1.85
N PHE A 37 8.11 3.32 -2.36
CA PHE A 37 6.79 3.85 -2.06
C PHE A 37 5.81 3.53 -3.18
N TYR A 38 4.60 3.13 -2.79
CA TYR A 38 3.50 2.81 -3.67
C TYR A 38 2.27 3.60 -3.26
N GLU A 39 1.59 4.21 -4.22
CA GLU A 39 0.29 4.80 -3.95
C GLU A 39 -0.79 3.71 -3.92
N VAL A 40 -1.70 3.78 -2.96
CA VAL A 40 -2.87 2.91 -2.92
C VAL A 40 -3.87 3.38 -3.95
N GLU A 41 -4.11 2.57 -4.97
CA GLU A 41 -5.05 2.89 -6.04
C GLU A 41 -6.49 2.56 -5.62
N LYS A 42 -6.68 1.39 -5.02
CA LYS A 42 -8.00 0.87 -4.63
C LYS A 42 -7.92 0.03 -3.35
N VAL A 43 -9.00 0.07 -2.59
CA VAL A 43 -9.22 -0.82 -1.45
C VAL A 43 -10.53 -1.56 -1.69
N LEU A 44 -10.48 -2.88 -1.71
CA LEU A 44 -11.58 -3.77 -2.02
C LEU A 44 -11.92 -4.64 -0.82
N PHE A 45 -13.21 -4.81 -0.54
CA PHE A 45 -13.69 -5.76 0.45
C PHE A 45 -13.72 -7.16 -0.15
N SER A 46 -13.21 -8.15 0.57
CA SER A 46 -13.26 -9.56 0.19
C SER A 46 -14.26 -10.30 1.07
N ASP A 47 -14.89 -11.33 0.52
CA ASP A 47 -15.93 -12.13 1.20
C ASP A 47 -15.41 -12.87 2.44
N ASN A 48 -14.09 -13.09 2.51
CA ASN A 48 -13.42 -13.68 3.66
C ASN A 48 -13.10 -12.67 4.79
N GLY A 49 -13.59 -11.42 4.68
CA GLY A 49 -13.41 -10.37 5.68
C GLY A 49 -12.03 -9.71 5.68
N ILE A 50 -11.12 -10.08 4.76
CA ILE A 50 -9.79 -9.47 4.64
C ILE A 50 -9.82 -8.41 3.53
N LEU A 51 -9.31 -7.21 3.81
CA LEU A 51 -9.29 -6.15 2.80
C LEU A 51 -8.16 -6.37 1.79
N ARG A 52 -8.44 -6.13 0.52
CA ARG A 52 -7.46 -6.16 -0.56
C ARG A 52 -7.08 -4.75 -0.95
N VAL A 53 -5.79 -4.49 -1.05
CA VAL A 53 -5.21 -3.20 -1.40
C VAL A 53 -4.50 -3.36 -2.73
N LEU A 54 -4.92 -2.58 -3.71
CA LEU A 54 -4.29 -2.52 -5.03
C LEU A 54 -3.33 -1.33 -5.07
N LEU A 55 -2.08 -1.59 -5.42
CA LEU A 55 -1.05 -0.57 -5.55
C LEU A 55 -1.03 0.03 -6.97
N SER A 56 -0.55 1.27 -7.08
CA SER A 56 -0.19 1.91 -8.33
C SER A 56 0.85 1.09 -9.11
N GLN A 57 0.82 1.22 -10.44
CA GLN A 57 1.84 0.61 -11.31
C GLN A 57 3.21 1.28 -11.12
N GLU A 58 3.22 2.58 -10.86
CA GLU A 58 4.44 3.35 -10.67
C GLU A 58 4.92 3.20 -9.22
N ASN A 59 6.18 2.76 -9.07
CA ASN A 59 6.91 2.93 -7.82
C ASN A 59 7.29 4.42 -7.74
N LEU A 60 6.84 5.11 -6.70
CA LEU A 60 7.31 6.46 -6.43
C LEU A 60 8.71 6.34 -5.83
N ASP A 61 9.72 6.65 -6.65
CA ASP A 61 11.05 6.89 -6.14
C ASP A 61 11.05 8.24 -5.41
N LEU A 62 10.85 8.19 -4.10
CA LEU A 62 10.96 9.38 -3.24
C LEU A 62 12.43 9.75 -2.96
N SER A 63 13.39 9.28 -3.76
CA SER A 63 14.78 9.79 -3.74
C SER A 63 14.91 11.29 -4.05
N LEU A 64 13.83 11.96 -4.49
CA LEU A 64 13.81 13.39 -4.76
C LEU A 64 13.07 14.18 -3.69
N GLY A 65 13.73 14.27 -2.56
CA GLY A 65 13.62 15.35 -1.61
C GLY A 65 15.00 15.59 -1.01
N GLU A 66 16.00 15.93 -1.83
CA GLU A 66 17.08 16.77 -1.30
C GLU A 66 16.36 17.99 -0.68
N PHE A 67 16.30 18.04 0.65
CA PHE A 67 15.99 19.25 1.36
C PHE A 67 17.08 20.25 0.98
N THR A 68 16.89 21.01 -0.10
CA THR A 68 17.59 22.28 -0.24
C THR A 68 16.96 23.19 0.79
N GLU A 69 17.54 23.21 1.99
CA GLU A 69 17.27 24.25 2.99
C GLU A 69 17.50 25.62 2.32
N PRO A 70 16.60 26.61 2.52
CA PRO A 70 16.80 27.97 2.02
C PRO A 70 17.95 28.70 2.70
#